data_AF-A0A645D5M7-F1
#
_entry.id   AF-A0A645D5M7-F1
#
_cell.length_a   1.000
_cell.length_b   1.000
_cell.length_c   1.000
_cell.angle_alpha   90.00
_cell.angle_beta   90.00
_cell.angle_gamma   90.00
#
_symmetry.space_group_name_H-M   'P 1'
#
loop_
_entity.id
_entity.type
_entity.pdbx_description
1 polymer ?
#
loop_
_entity_poly.entity_id
_entity_poly.type
_entity_poly.pdbx_seq_one_letter_code
_entity_poly.pdbx_strand_id
1 'polypeptide(L)' 'MTRGSEKILDHIRTKLNIKDGETTADGLFTLKPAECLGACGYAPMLQLGKFYHENLTTEKVDEILELCRQGAMKLD' A
#
# COMPACT_ATOMS: atom_id res chain seq x y z
N MET A 1 -0.82 17.22 -6.78
CA MET A 1 -0.03 16.02 -6.40
C MET A 1 0.47 16.19 -4.97
N THR A 2 -0.45 16.33 -4.02
CA THR A 2 -0.18 17.08 -2.79
C THR A 2 -0.69 16.27 -1.61
N ARG A 3 0.25 15.70 -0.81
CA ARG A 3 0.16 15.13 0.56
C ARG A 3 0.90 13.79 0.70
N GLY A 4 2.23 13.79 0.54
CA GLY A 4 3.09 12.71 1.06
C GLY A 4 2.93 11.31 0.47
N SER A 5 2.08 11.14 -0.55
CA SER A 5 1.79 9.85 -1.19
C SER A 5 3.02 9.26 -1.87
N GLU A 6 3.87 10.12 -2.42
CA GLU A 6 5.13 9.72 -3.05
C GLU A 6 6.12 9.10 -2.06
N LYS A 7 6.20 9.62 -0.82
CA LYS A 7 7.06 9.04 0.22
C LYS A 7 6.59 7.64 0.62
N ILE A 8 5.29 7.44 0.75
CA ILE A 8 4.72 6.12 1.06
C ILE A 8 4.92 5.16 -0.11
N LEU A 9 4.68 5.63 -1.33
CA LEU A 9 4.90 4.83 -2.54
C LEU A 9 6.37 4.39 -2.65
N ASP A 10 7.31 5.31 -2.45
CA ASP A 10 8.75 5.04 -2.47
C ASP A 10 9.18 4.09 -1.34
N HIS A 11 8.61 4.26 -0.16
CA HIS A 11 8.83 3.34 0.96
C HIS A 11 8.35 1.93 0.65
N ILE A 12 7.14 1.77 0.11
CA ILE A 12 6.59 0.48 -0.31
C ILE A 12 7.47 -0.14 -1.40
N ARG A 13 7.87 0.64 -2.43
CA ARG A 13 8.78 0.19 -3.49
C ARG A 13 10.10 -0.32 -2.94
N THR A 14 10.69 0.41 -1.99
CA THR A 14 11.96 0.03 -1.35
C THR A 14 11.80 -1.23 -0.49
N LYS A 15 10.76 -1.29 0.33
CA LYS A 15 10.52 -2.40 1.27
C LYS A 15 10.16 -3.70 0.58
N LEU A 16 9.31 -3.62 -0.45
CA LEU A 16 8.89 -4.77 -1.24
C LEU A 16 9.83 -5.08 -2.41
N ASN A 17 10.76 -4.17 -2.71
CA ASN A 17 11.68 -4.23 -3.84
C ASN A 17 10.98 -4.43 -5.20
N ILE A 18 9.83 -3.79 -5.40
CA ILE A 18 9.02 -3.87 -6.62
C ILE A 18 8.80 -2.50 -7.25
N LYS A 19 8.53 -2.49 -8.55
CA LYS A 19 8.16 -1.29 -9.31
C LYS A 19 6.65 -1.19 -9.50
N ASP A 20 6.19 -0.06 -10.01
CA ASP A 20 4.82 0.09 -10.48
C ASP A 20 4.45 -1.01 -11.50
N GLY A 21 3.31 -1.64 -11.28
CA GLY A 21 2.81 -2.75 -12.07
C GLY A 21 3.35 -4.13 -11.67
N GLU A 22 4.32 -4.22 -10.77
CA GLU A 22 4.96 -5.50 -10.41
C GLU A 22 4.35 -6.16 -9.17
N THR A 23 4.52 -7.48 -9.10
CA THR A 23 4.14 -8.31 -7.96
C THR A 23 5.39 -8.67 -7.17
N THR A 24 5.29 -8.68 -5.84
CA THR A 24 6.37 -9.16 -4.97
C THR A 24 6.79 -10.57 -5.31
N ALA A 25 8.04 -10.91 -5.01
CA ALA A 25 8.55 -12.28 -5.15
C ALA A 25 7.72 -13.32 -4.37
N ASP A 26 7.07 -12.88 -3.29
CA ASP A 26 6.18 -13.70 -2.47
C ASP A 26 4.80 -13.94 -3.11
N GLY A 27 4.46 -13.23 -4.19
CA GLY A 27 3.14 -13.31 -4.83
C GLY A 27 1.99 -12.68 -4.03
N LEU A 28 2.27 -12.17 -2.82
CA LEU A 28 1.26 -11.64 -1.91
C LEU A 28 0.80 -10.21 -2.23
N PHE A 29 1.67 -9.37 -2.82
CA PHE A 29 1.38 -7.96 -3.04
C PHE A 29 1.66 -7.57 -4.49
N THR A 30 0.73 -6.84 -5.11
CA THR A 30 0.93 -6.24 -6.43
C THR A 30 0.82 -4.73 -6.32
N LEU A 31 1.89 -4.01 -6.65
CA LEU A 31 1.89 -2.55 -6.63
C LEU A 31 1.31 -2.04 -7.94
N LYS A 32 -0.01 -1.81 -8.00
CA LYS A 32 -0.63 -1.15 -9.15
C LYS A 32 -0.83 0.32 -8.84
N PRO A 33 -0.18 1.26 -9.57
CA PRO A 33 -0.57 2.65 -9.49
C PRO A 33 -1.98 2.78 -10.08
N ALA A 34 -2.98 2.93 -9.21
CA ALA A 34 -4.29 3.34 -9.65
C ALA A 34 -4.28 4.86 -9.86
N GLU A 35 -4.96 5.32 -10.91
CA GLU A 35 -5.29 6.73 -11.09
C GLU A 35 -6.25 7.20 -9.98
N CYS A 36 -6.83 8.40 -10.13
CA CYS A 36 -7.70 9.02 -9.14
C CYS A 36 -8.83 8.08 -8.67
N LEU A 37 -8.65 7.46 -7.50
CA LEU A 37 -9.69 6.70 -6.79
C LEU A 37 -10.71 7.61 -6.09
N GLY A 38 -10.78 8.90 -6.46
CA GLY A 38 -11.76 9.87 -5.92
C GLY A 38 -11.54 10.30 -4.46
N ALA A 39 -10.54 9.74 -3.75
CA ALA A 39 -10.26 10.04 -2.35
C ALA A 39 -9.00 10.91 -2.15
N CYS A 40 -8.84 11.96 -2.97
CA CYS A 40 -7.75 12.93 -2.84
C CYS A 40 -7.72 13.66 -1.48
N GLY A 41 -8.82 13.63 -0.70
CA GLY A 41 -8.89 14.18 0.66
C GLY A 41 -8.14 13.34 1.71
N TYR A 42 -7.99 12.03 1.50
CA TYR A 42 -7.47 11.05 2.47
C TYR A 42 -6.15 10.39 2.06
N ALA A 43 -5.48 10.97 1.07
CA ALA A 43 -4.14 10.55 0.68
C ALA A 43 -3.15 10.68 1.86
N PRO A 44 -2.22 9.72 2.06
CA PRO A 44 -1.98 8.48 1.28
C PRO A 44 -2.92 7.33 1.66
N MET A 45 -3.37 6.59 0.64
CA MET A 45 -4.23 5.42 0.80
C MET A 45 -3.72 4.19 0.04
N LEU A 46 -4.04 3.01 0.56
CA LEU A 46 -3.71 1.71 -0.03
C LEU A 46 -4.98 0.88 -0.03
N GLN A 47 -5.31 0.31 -1.18
CA GLN A 47 -6.39 -0.66 -1.29
C GLN A 47 -5.80 -2.07 -1.23
N LEU A 48 -6.17 -2.84 -0.21
CA LEU A 48 -5.85 -4.26 -0.09
C LEU A 48 -7.12 -5.07 -0.34
N GLY A 49 -7.25 -5.62 -1.55
CA GLY A 49 -8.46 -6.31 -1.97
C GLY A 49 -9.67 -5.38 -2.00
N LYS A 50 -10.59 -5.54 -1.02
CA LYS A 50 -11.79 -4.70 -0.83
C LYS A 50 -11.63 -3.63 0.26
N PHE A 51 -10.53 -3.65 1.00
CA PHE A 51 -10.31 -2.74 2.13
C PHE A 51 -9.53 -1.53 1.71
N TYR A 52 -10.00 -0.36 2.15
CA TYR A 52 -9.33 0.90 1.95
C TYR A 52 -8.63 1.29 3.26
N HIS A 53 -7.31 1.44 3.21
CA HIS A 53 -6.52 1.99 4.29
C HIS A 53 -6.16 3.43 3.98
N GLU A 54 -6.64 4.35 4.80
CA GLU A 54 -6.44 5.79 4.67
C GLU A 54 -5.42 6.32 5.71
N ASN A 55 -4.84 7.50 5.48
CA ASN A 55 -3.85 8.12 6.39
C ASN A 55 -2.67 7.18 6.71
N LEU A 56 -2.08 6.60 5.66
CA LEU A 56 -0.92 5.72 5.83
C LEU A 56 0.34 6.49 6.23
N THR A 57 1.05 5.96 7.22
CA THR A 57 2.41 6.36 7.57
C THR A 57 3.36 5.22 7.23
N THR A 58 4.66 5.50 7.14
CA THR A 58 5.67 4.47 6.86
C THR A 58 5.62 3.34 7.88
N GLU A 59 5.39 3.65 9.16
CA GLU A 59 5.25 2.66 10.23
C GLU A 59 3.99 1.79 10.06
N LYS A 60 2.84 2.40 9.77
CA LYS A 60 1.60 1.65 9.48
C LYS A 60 1.75 0.74 8.28
N VAL A 61 2.47 1.18 7.26
CA VAL A 61 2.71 0.37 6.07
C VAL A 61 3.54 -0.86 6.42
N ASP A 62 4.58 -0.71 7.23
CA ASP A 62 5.38 -1.85 7.71
C ASP A 62 4.52 -2.82 8.53
N GLU A 63 3.70 -2.30 9.46
CA GLU A 63 2.79 -3.11 10.26
C GLU A 63 1.75 -3.86 9.40
N ILE A 64 1.15 -3.20 8.42
CA ILE A 64 0.19 -3.82 7.48
C ILE A 64 0.87 -4.91 6.65
N LEU A 65 2.09 -4.67 6.16
CA LEU A 65 2.87 -5.65 5.41
C LEU A 65 3.18 -6.88 6.26
N GLU A 66 3.56 -6.69 7.52
CA GLU A 66 3.82 -7.77 8.47
C GLU A 66 2.55 -8.55 8.82
N LEU A 67 1.46 -7.87 9.15
CA LEU A 67 0.15 -8.49 9.45
C LEU A 67 -0.36 -9.31 8.27
N CYS A 68 -0.17 -8.80 7.04
CA CYS A 68 -0.55 -9.50 5.83
C CYS A 68 0.35 -10.71 5.56
N ARG A 69 1.66 -10.62 5.81
CA ARG A 69 2.57 -11.79 5.79
C ARG A 69 2.24 -12.84 6.84
N GLN A 70 1.79 -12.43 8.03
CA GLN A 70 1.41 -13.32 9.11
C GLN A 70 0.01 -13.94 8.90
N GLY A 71 -0.75 -13.50 7.90
CA GLY A 71 -2.13 -13.94 7.68
C GLY A 71 -3.10 -13.47 8.78
N ALA A 72 -2.71 -12.47 9.58
CA ALA A 72 -3.48 -11.95 10.70
C ALA A 72 -4.57 -10.94 10.26
N MET A 73 -4.49 -10.46 9.01
CA MET A 73 -5.43 -9.48 8.48
C MET A 73 -6.66 -10.19 7.89
N LYS A 74 -7.76 -10.22 8.65
CA LYS A 74 -9.07 -10.65 8.17
C LYS A 74 -9.57 -9.69 7.10
N LEU A 75 -9.62 -10.15 5.84
CA LEU A 75 -10.26 -9.48 4.70
C LEU A 75 -11.78 -9.77 4.65
N ASP A 76 -12.50 -9.57 5.76
CA ASP A 76 -13.97 -9.76 5.86
C ASP A 76 -14.80 -8.53 5.44
#